data_AF-A0A5E4HDD5-F1
#
_entry.id   AF-A0A5E4HDD5-F1
#
_cell.length_a   1.000
_cell.length_b   1.000
_cell.length_c   1.000
_cell.angle_alpha   90.00
_cell.angle_beta   90.00
_cell.angle_gamma   90.00
#
_symmetry.space_group_name_H-M   'P 1'
#
loop_
_entity.id
_entity.type
_entity.pdbx_description
1 polymer ?
#
loop_
_entity_poly.entity_id
_entity_poly.type
_entity_poly.pdbx_seq_one_letter_code
_entity_poly.pdbx_strand_id
1 'polypeptide(L)'
;MPQVHAKAHPLAGKTVKILKGDFKGEEYRLEDWWDRVSGESWMNCEGNPACIEYALRSSGLRNKEDATPIDNNVVYGKIGAFGKLMHVSTLDTLG
;
A
#
# COMPACT_ATOMS: atom_id res chain seq x y z
N MET A 1 -13.55 4.94 -7.66
CA MET A 1 -14.13 3.60 -7.87
C MET A 1 -14.61 3.04 -6.54
N PRO A 2 -15.67 2.20 -6.49
CA PRO A 2 -16.14 1.58 -5.25
C PRO A 2 -15.13 0.59 -4.67
N GLN A 3 -15.33 0.19 -3.41
CA GLN A 3 -14.63 -0.93 -2.78
C GLN A 3 -14.65 -2.17 -3.69
N VAL A 4 -13.47 -2.74 -3.92
CA VAL A 4 -13.25 -3.87 -4.85
C VAL A 4 -13.01 -5.16 -4.07
N HIS A 5 -12.41 -5.09 -2.88
CA HIS A 5 -12.07 -6.24 -2.05
C HIS A 5 -13.18 -6.62 -1.07
N ALA A 6 -13.89 -7.71 -1.40
CA ALA A 6 -14.93 -8.27 -0.53
C ALA A 6 -14.37 -8.97 0.72
N LYS A 7 -13.14 -9.48 0.67
CA LYS A 7 -12.47 -10.20 1.77
C LYS A 7 -11.25 -9.45 2.25
N ALA A 8 -10.90 -9.64 3.52
CA ALA A 8 -9.66 -9.12 4.09
C ALA A 8 -8.43 -9.68 3.36
N HIS A 9 -7.34 -8.92 3.39
CA HIS A 9 -6.05 -9.36 2.87
C HIS A 9 -5.60 -10.62 3.62
N PRO A 10 -5.07 -11.67 2.95
CA PRO A 10 -4.64 -12.91 3.62
C PRO A 10 -3.57 -12.70 4.71
N LEU A 11 -2.81 -11.61 4.59
CA LEU A 11 -1.76 -11.18 5.53
C LEU A 11 -2.21 -10.02 6.45
N ALA A 12 -3.51 -9.69 6.49
CA ALA A 12 -4.05 -8.68 7.40
C ALA A 12 -3.65 -8.98 8.85
N GLY A 13 -3.15 -7.97 9.56
CA GLY A 13 -2.64 -8.07 10.92
C GLY A 13 -1.22 -8.64 11.06
N LYS A 14 -0.58 -9.07 9.97
CA LYS A 14 0.80 -9.60 9.99
C LYS A 14 1.83 -8.51 9.68
N THR A 15 3.05 -8.73 10.15
CA THR A 15 4.22 -7.96 9.71
C THR A 15 4.85 -8.65 8.50
N VAL A 16 5.07 -7.90 7.43
CA VAL A 16 5.72 -8.35 6.19
C VAL A 16 6.92 -7.47 5.89
N LYS A 17 7.84 -7.94 5.05
CA LYS A 17 8.99 -7.15 4.63
C LYS A 17 8.73 -6.46 3.29
N ILE A 18 9.27 -5.26 3.13
CA ILE A 18 9.21 -4.53 1.85
C ILE A 18 10.43 -4.90 1.00
N LEU A 19 10.19 -5.32 -0.25
CA LEU A 19 11.21 -5.91 -1.13
C LEU A 19 11.83 -4.92 -2.12
N LYS A 20 11.16 -3.82 -2.43
CA LYS A 20 11.62 -2.83 -3.43
C LYS A 20 11.13 -1.41 -3.12
N GLY A 21 11.76 -0.43 -3.76
CA GLY A 21 11.39 0.98 -3.62
C GLY A 21 11.98 1.66 -2.39
N ASP A 22 11.52 2.88 -2.10
CA ASP A 22 12.07 3.76 -1.06
C ASP A 22 12.06 3.16 0.35
N PHE A 23 11.20 2.17 0.60
CA PHE A 23 11.07 1.51 1.91
C PHE A 23 11.64 0.09 1.92
N LYS A 24 12.46 -0.29 0.93
CA LYS A 24 13.05 -1.61 0.85
C LYS A 24 13.82 -1.96 2.13
N GLY A 25 13.53 -3.15 2.67
CA GLY A 25 14.17 -3.68 3.88
C GLY A 25 13.40 -3.39 5.17
N GLU A 26 12.47 -2.43 5.16
CA GLU A 26 11.65 -2.08 6.32
C GLU A 26 10.60 -3.14 6.63
N GLU A 27 10.21 -3.20 7.92
CA GLU A 27 9.08 -3.97 8.39
C GLU A 27 7.78 -3.17 8.20
N TYR A 28 6.78 -3.85 7.65
CA TYR A 28 5.47 -3.28 7.36
C TYR A 28 4.38 -4.07 8.05
N ARG A 29 3.74 -3.46 9.04
CA ARG A 29 2.58 -4.04 9.72
C ARG A 29 1.34 -3.80 8.85
N LEU A 30 0.94 -4.82 8.10
CA LEU A 30 -0.19 -4.76 7.17
C LEU A 30 -1.50 -4.77 7.97
N GLU A 31 -2.34 -3.76 7.74
CA GLU A 31 -3.67 -3.67 8.37
C GLU A 31 -4.72 -4.40 7.53
N ASP A 32 -4.99 -3.91 6.31
CA ASP A 32 -5.87 -4.58 5.34
C ASP A 32 -5.69 -3.91 3.95
N TRP A 33 -6.49 -4.32 2.97
CA TRP A 33 -6.69 -3.58 1.72
C TRP A 33 -7.13 -2.14 2.00
N TRP A 34 -6.54 -1.17 1.29
CA TRP A 34 -6.86 0.26 1.47
C TRP A 34 -8.36 0.51 1.31
N ASP A 35 -8.98 -0.04 0.28
CA ASP A 35 -10.39 0.17 -0.03
C ASP A 35 -11.35 -0.43 1.01
N ARG A 36 -10.89 -1.37 1.84
CA ARG A 36 -11.64 -1.86 3.01
C ARG A 36 -11.46 -0.97 4.23
N VAL A 37 -10.27 -0.38 4.39
CA VAL A 37 -9.96 0.53 5.50
C VAL A 37 -10.65 1.88 5.31
N SER A 38 -10.60 2.43 4.11
CA SER A 38 -11.13 3.77 3.78
C SER A 38 -12.55 3.75 3.24
N GLY A 39 -13.01 2.60 2.72
CA GLY A 39 -14.29 2.48 1.99
C GLY A 39 -14.20 2.96 0.53
N GLU A 40 -13.02 3.35 0.04
CA GLU A 40 -12.84 3.91 -1.30
C GLU A 40 -11.48 3.58 -1.95
N SER A 41 -11.41 3.72 -3.27
CA SER A 41 -10.15 3.60 -4.01
C SER A 41 -9.14 4.68 -3.61
N TRP A 42 -7.84 4.35 -3.61
CA TRP A 42 -6.78 5.33 -3.35
C TRP A 42 -6.71 6.45 -4.40
N MET A 43 -7.32 6.23 -5.57
CA MET A 43 -7.43 7.24 -6.62
C MET A 43 -8.50 8.30 -6.30
N ASN A 44 -9.33 8.08 -5.28
CA ASN A 44 -10.43 8.96 -4.89
C ASN A 44 -10.22 9.66 -3.53
N CYS A 45 -9.16 9.34 -2.77
CA CYS A 45 -8.92 9.91 -1.44
C CYS A 45 -8.16 11.25 -1.49
N GLU A 46 -8.82 12.26 -2.06
CA GLU A 46 -8.29 13.63 -2.09
C GLU A 46 -7.98 14.16 -0.68
N GLY A 47 -6.85 14.85 -0.54
CA GLY A 47 -6.44 15.44 0.74
C GLY A 47 -5.87 14.45 1.76
N ASN A 48 -5.91 13.14 1.52
CA ASN A 48 -5.27 12.17 2.41
C ASN A 48 -3.74 12.14 2.17
N PRO A 49 -2.91 12.49 3.17
CA PRO A 49 -1.46 12.55 2.99
C PRO A 49 -0.83 11.24 2.54
N ALA A 50 -1.34 10.10 3.02
CA ALA A 50 -0.82 8.78 2.67
C ALA A 50 -1.14 8.42 1.21
N CYS A 51 -2.31 8.84 0.71
CA CYS A 51 -2.68 8.66 -0.69
C CYS A 51 -1.84 9.54 -1.63
N ILE A 52 -1.61 10.81 -1.25
CA ILE A 52 -0.79 11.74 -2.03
C ILE A 52 0.66 11.24 -2.10
N GLU A 53 1.23 10.85 -0.95
CA GLU A 53 2.57 10.26 -0.90
C GLU A 53 2.67 9.00 -1.77
N TYR A 54 1.67 8.13 -1.69
CA TYR A 54 1.62 6.91 -2.49
C TYR A 54 1.51 7.20 -3.98
N ALA A 55 0.66 8.13 -4.42
CA ALA A 55 0.52 8.51 -5.82
C ALA A 55 1.84 9.02 -6.42
N LEU A 56 2.60 9.81 -5.64
CA LEU A 56 3.91 10.29 -6.08
C LEU A 56 4.93 9.15 -6.19
N ARG A 57 4.93 8.21 -5.24
CA ARG A 57 5.83 7.04 -5.25
C ARG A 57 5.48 6.06 -6.37
N SER A 58 4.23 5.62 -6.46
CA SER A 58 3.75 4.59 -7.37
C SER A 58 3.89 4.97 -8.85
N SER A 59 3.94 6.27 -9.14
CA SER A 59 4.23 6.80 -10.48
C SER A 59 5.63 6.45 -10.99
N GLY A 60 6.56 6.07 -10.11
CA GLY A 60 7.96 5.84 -10.46
C GLY A 60 8.75 7.12 -10.79
N LEU A 61 8.13 8.31 -10.68
CA LEU A 61 8.79 9.59 -10.97
C LEU A 61 9.92 9.91 -9.99
N ARG A 62 9.77 9.47 -8.74
CA ARG A 62 10.79 9.63 -7.70
C ARG A 62 11.83 8.50 -7.74
N ASN A 63 11.35 7.26 -7.80
CA ASN A 63 12.18 6.06 -7.81
C ASN A 63 11.54 5.01 -8.71
N LYS A 64 12.28 4.55 -9.71
CA LYS A 64 11.77 3.58 -10.69
C LYS A 64 11.40 2.24 -10.05
N GLU A 65 12.00 1.88 -8.91
CA GLU A 65 11.67 0.65 -8.18
C GLU A 65 10.31 0.71 -7.46
N ASP A 66 9.79 1.92 -7.21
CA ASP A 66 8.45 2.14 -6.64
C ASP A 66 7.35 2.14 -7.73
N ALA A 67 7.72 2.08 -9.02
CA ALA A 67 6.73 2.03 -10.09
C ALA A 67 5.86 0.77 -9.96
N THR A 68 4.55 0.97 -9.80
CA THR A 68 3.58 -0.12 -9.62
C THR A 68 2.41 0.03 -10.58
N PRO A 69 1.69 -1.06 -10.88
CA PRO A 69 0.42 -0.98 -11.61
C PRO A 69 -0.53 0.03 -10.97
N ILE A 70 -1.31 0.72 -11.82
CA ILE A 70 -2.37 1.63 -11.40
C ILE A 70 -3.65 0.80 -11.23
N ASP A 71 -3.78 0.16 -10.06
CA ASP A 71 -4.95 -0.63 -9.70
C ASP A 71 -5.25 -0.50 -8.18
N ASN A 72 -6.26 -1.21 -7.67
CA ASN A 72 -6.62 -1.17 -6.25
C ASN A 72 -5.94 -2.27 -5.41
N ASN A 73 -4.92 -2.97 -5.92
CA ASN A 73 -4.16 -3.97 -5.17
C ASN A 73 -3.17 -3.30 -4.20
N VAL A 74 -3.71 -2.41 -3.38
CA VAL A 74 -3.02 -1.51 -2.48
C VAL A 74 -3.50 -1.80 -1.07
N VAL A 75 -2.55 -2.01 -0.16
CA VAL A 75 -2.80 -2.27 1.25
C VAL A 75 -2.40 -1.06 2.08
N TYR A 76 -3.09 -0.88 3.20
CA TYR A 76 -2.73 0.06 4.24
C TYR A 76 -2.01 -0.65 5.37
N GLY A 77 -1.07 0.04 6.00
CA GLY A 77 -0.27 -0.51 7.07
C GLY A 77 0.71 0.52 7.61
N LYS A 78 1.57 0.07 8.51
CA LYS A 78 2.49 0.95 9.24
C LYS A 78 3.94 0.53 9.08
N ILE A 79 4.79 1.52 8.82
CA ILE A 79 6.25 1.42 9.01
C ILE A 79 6.56 2.24 10.27
N GLY A 80 6.97 1.55 11.34
CA GLY A 80 7.03 2.17 12.67
C GLY A 80 5.67 2.75 13.10
N ALA A 81 5.63 4.06 13.36
CA ALA A 81 4.40 4.77 13.74
C ALA A 81 3.63 5.38 12.55
N PHE A 82 4.19 5.36 11.33
CA PHE A 82 3.64 6.08 10.19
C PHE A 82 2.81 5.18 9.29
N GLY A 83 1.58 5.61 9.01
CA GLY A 83 0.69 4.95 8.05
C GLY A 83 1.16 5.17 6.61
N LYS A 84 1.24 4.09 5.84
CA LYS A 84 1.68 4.08 4.44
C LYS A 84 0.75 3.22 3.61
N LEU A 85 0.61 3.57 2.33
CA LEU A 85 -0.01 2.69 1.33
C LEU A 85 1.11 1.98 0.56
N MET A 86 0.91 0.69 0.28
CA MET A 86 1.85 -0.14 -0.45
C MET A 86 1.11 -1.00 -1.47
N HIS A 87 1.63 -1.10 -2.68
CA HIS A 87 1.12 -2.07 -3.65
C HIS A 87 1.60 -3.48 -3.27
N VAL A 88 0.76 -4.51 -3.40
CA VAL A 88 1.12 -5.89 -2.99
C VAL A 88 2.38 -6.44 -3.65
N SER A 89 2.68 -6.02 -4.89
CA SER A 89 3.91 -6.43 -5.59
C SER A 89 5.21 -5.88 -4.99
N THR A 90 5.12 -5.01 -4.00
CA THR A 90 6.28 -4.47 -3.25
C THR A 90 6.57 -5.26 -1.98
N LEU A 91 5.67 -6.16 -1.57
CA LEU A 91 5.72 -6.85 -0.30
C LEU A 91 6.20 -8.28 -0.48
N ASP A 92 6.85 -8.78 0.57
CA ASP A 92 7.11 -10.21 0.68
C ASP A 92 5.80 -10.93 1.02
N THR A 93 5.34 -11.74 0.07
CA THR A 93 4.12 -12.55 0.21
C THR A 93 4.44 -13.99 0.61
N LEU A 94 5.72 -14.35 0.72
CA LEU A 94 6.20 -15.64 1.17
C LEU A 94 6.56 -15.56 2.66
N GLY A 95 5.53 -15.46 3.51
CA GLY A 95 5.63 -15.63 4.96
C GLY A 95 4.98 -16.93 5.41
#